data_AF-A0A3N9U1E1-F1
#
_entry.id   AF-A0A3N9U1E1-F1
#
_cell.length_a   1.000
_cell.length_b   1.000
_cell.length_c   1.000
_cell.angle_alpha   90.00
_cell.angle_beta   90.00
_cell.angle_gamma   90.00
#
_symmetry.space_group_name_H-M   'P 1'
#
loop_
_entity.id
_entity.type
_entity.pdbx_description
1 polymer ?
#
loop_
_entity_poly.entity_id
_entity_poly.type
_entity_poly.pdbx_seq_one_letter_code
_entity_poly.pdbx_strand_id
1 'polypeptide(L)'
;MMEWIAALQGARSASQLVQDLLKLRTDAEVQTKVVELNGILLNLQGELNNAQAEYGALMGRVHELEEQIAQFEHWEEEQQRYQLHEFPTGAIAYIIKEEEKGDDPIQYLCSNCYHRRVKSFLQPNYDKAYKRQLQCNSCQAVIVSETRPRPKRRTGVVPSRF
;
A
#
# COMPACT_ATOMS: atom_id res chain seq x y z
N MET A 1 -6.87 -18.64 -18.87
CA MET A 1 -6.91 -19.87 -19.71
C MET A 1 -8.01 -19.83 -20.79
N MET A 2 -9.02 -18.95 -20.72
CA MET A 2 -10.10 -18.87 -21.74
C MET A 2 -9.80 -18.02 -23.00
N GLU A 3 -8.74 -17.20 -23.00
CA GLU A 3 -8.42 -16.20 -24.05
C GLU A 3 -8.06 -16.78 -25.43
N TRP A 4 -7.32 -17.91 -25.49
CA TRP A 4 -6.90 -18.50 -26.77
C TRP A 4 -8.04 -19.21 -27.49
N ILE A 5 -9.09 -19.61 -26.76
CA ILE A 5 -10.21 -20.36 -27.33
C ILE A 5 -11.06 -19.45 -28.23
N ALA A 6 -11.27 -18.20 -27.84
CA ALA A 6 -12.03 -17.22 -28.63
C ALA A 6 -11.30 -16.83 -29.93
N ALA A 7 -10.00 -16.51 -29.83
CA ALA A 7 -9.15 -16.26 -30.99
C ALA A 7 -9.10 -17.46 -31.97
N LEU A 8 -9.04 -18.69 -31.45
CA LEU A 8 -9.09 -19.92 -32.25
C LEU A 8 -10.46 -20.13 -32.93
N GLN A 9 -11.55 -19.79 -32.25
CA GLN A 9 -12.90 -19.90 -32.81
C GLN A 9 -13.11 -18.89 -33.94
N GLY A 10 -12.75 -17.62 -33.75
CA GLY A 10 -12.87 -16.63 -34.82
C GLY A 10 -11.97 -16.93 -36.03
N ALA A 11 -10.75 -17.43 -35.81
CA ALA A 11 -9.87 -17.86 -36.88
C ALA A 11 -10.44 -19.04 -37.69
N ARG A 12 -11.06 -20.02 -37.01
CA ARG A 12 -11.75 -21.14 -37.68
C ARG A 12 -12.94 -20.67 -38.50
N SER A 13 -13.78 -19.80 -37.92
CA SER A 13 -14.96 -19.28 -38.60
C SER A 13 -14.58 -18.44 -39.83
N ALA A 14 -13.53 -17.61 -39.74
CA ALA A 14 -12.99 -16.88 -40.88
C ALA A 14 -12.43 -17.81 -41.97
N SER A 15 -11.71 -18.87 -41.60
CA SER A 15 -11.19 -19.87 -42.55
C SER A 15 -12.32 -20.58 -43.30
N GLN A 16 -13.39 -20.95 -42.60
CA GLN A 16 -14.56 -21.59 -43.20
C GLN A 16 -15.24 -20.65 -44.22
N LEU A 17 -15.38 -19.38 -43.88
CA LEU A 17 -15.97 -18.35 -44.75
C LEU A 17 -15.16 -18.08 -46.02
N VAL A 18 -13.83 -18.06 -45.92
CA VAL A 18 -12.94 -17.94 -47.08
C VAL A 18 -13.07 -19.15 -48.00
N GLN A 19 -13.20 -20.36 -47.46
CA GLN A 19 -13.46 -21.55 -48.26
C GLN A 19 -14.82 -21.52 -48.96
N ASP A 20 -15.83 -20.96 -48.32
CA ASP A 20 -17.16 -20.80 -48.92
C ASP A 20 -17.14 -19.73 -50.02
N LEU A 21 -16.43 -18.62 -49.83
CA LEU A 21 -16.21 -17.58 -50.84
C LEU A 21 -15.57 -18.11 -52.13
N LEU A 22 -14.60 -19.02 -52.02
CA LEU A 22 -13.92 -19.65 -53.16
C LEU A 22 -14.84 -20.57 -53.99
N LYS A 23 -16.03 -20.94 -53.49
CA LYS A 23 -16.98 -21.84 -54.15
C LYS A 23 -18.13 -21.11 -54.86
N LEU A 24 -18.26 -19.79 -54.70
CA LEU A 24 -19.38 -19.00 -55.22
C LEU A 24 -19.23 -18.69 -56.71
N ARG A 25 -20.35 -18.62 -57.44
CA ARG A 25 -20.38 -18.35 -58.89
C ARG A 25 -20.88 -16.95 -59.26
N THR A 26 -21.40 -16.17 -58.30
CA THR A 26 -22.05 -14.86 -58.57
C THR A 26 -21.66 -13.77 -57.56
N ASP A 27 -21.68 -12.51 -58.03
CA ASP A 27 -21.25 -11.34 -57.24
C ASP A 27 -22.12 -11.06 -56.01
N ALA A 28 -23.41 -11.43 -56.03
CA ALA A 28 -24.33 -11.23 -54.91
C ALA A 28 -24.04 -12.17 -53.72
N GLU A 29 -23.65 -13.42 -54.02
CA GLU A 29 -23.24 -14.38 -52.98
C GLU A 29 -21.91 -13.96 -52.35
N VAL A 30 -20.97 -13.45 -53.17
CA VAL A 30 -19.69 -12.91 -52.71
C VAL A 30 -19.90 -11.74 -51.74
N GLN A 31 -20.76 -10.77 -52.08
CA GLN A 31 -21.04 -9.66 -51.17
C GLN A 31 -21.61 -10.11 -49.82
N THR A 32 -22.51 -11.10 -49.82
CA THR A 32 -23.12 -11.62 -48.57
C THR A 32 -22.06 -12.21 -47.64
N LYS A 33 -21.14 -13.01 -48.20
CA LYS A 33 -20.06 -13.62 -47.41
C LYS A 33 -18.99 -12.62 -46.98
N VAL A 34 -18.74 -11.56 -47.75
CA VAL A 34 -17.88 -10.45 -47.31
C VAL A 34 -18.47 -9.71 -46.10
N VAL A 35 -19.79 -9.48 -46.08
CA VAL A 35 -20.47 -8.88 -44.91
C VAL A 35 -20.35 -9.79 -43.68
N GLU A 36 -20.53 -11.09 -43.84
CA GLU A 36 -20.40 -12.08 -42.76
C GLU A 36 -18.96 -12.13 -42.21
N LEU A 37 -17.96 -12.12 -43.10
CA LEU A 37 -16.55 -12.06 -42.72
C LEU A 37 -16.21 -10.78 -41.96
N ASN A 38 -16.72 -9.62 -42.42
CA ASN A 38 -16.56 -8.35 -41.71
C ASN A 38 -17.20 -8.40 -40.31
N GLY A 39 -18.34 -9.07 -40.16
CA GLY A 39 -18.97 -9.29 -38.85
C GLY A 39 -18.07 -10.08 -37.89
N ILE A 40 -17.45 -11.16 -38.38
CA ILE A 40 -16.49 -11.96 -37.58
C ILE A 40 -15.26 -11.13 -37.22
N LEU A 41 -14.72 -10.36 -38.15
CA LEU A 41 -13.56 -9.52 -37.92
C LEU A 41 -13.84 -8.45 -36.86
N LEU A 42 -15.02 -7.81 -36.90
CA LEU A 42 -15.44 -6.83 -35.90
C LEU A 42 -15.59 -7.46 -34.51
N ASN A 43 -16.14 -8.68 -34.43
CA ASN A 43 -16.25 -9.40 -33.16
C ASN A 43 -14.87 -9.74 -32.60
N LEU A 44 -13.97 -10.27 -33.43
CA LEU A 44 -12.58 -10.55 -33.05
C LEU A 44 -11.84 -9.29 -32.58
N GLN A 45 -12.05 -8.16 -33.25
CA GLN A 45 -11.47 -6.89 -32.83
C GLN A 45 -12.01 -6.45 -31.47
N GLY A 46 -13.30 -6.65 -31.22
CA GLY A 46 -13.92 -6.39 -29.92
C GLY A 46 -13.34 -7.25 -28.81
N GLU A 47 -13.20 -8.56 -29.06
CA GLU A 47 -12.57 -9.50 -28.12
C GLU A 47 -11.10 -9.14 -27.84
N LEU A 48 -10.33 -8.78 -28.87
CA LEU A 48 -8.95 -8.36 -28.71
C LEU A 48 -8.83 -7.07 -27.88
N ASN A 49 -9.71 -6.10 -28.11
CA ASN A 49 -9.72 -4.86 -27.34
C ASN A 49 -10.05 -5.12 -25.86
N ASN A 50 -11.00 -6.03 -25.59
CA ASN A 50 -11.32 -6.45 -24.23
C ASN A 50 -10.12 -7.14 -23.56
N ALA A 51 -9.48 -8.09 -24.25
CA ALA A 51 -8.28 -8.76 -23.77
C ALA A 51 -7.14 -7.77 -23.46
N GLN A 52 -6.93 -6.76 -24.32
CA GLN A 52 -5.95 -5.71 -24.07
C GLN A 52 -6.29 -4.88 -22.83
N ALA A 53 -7.57 -4.55 -22.62
CA ALA A 53 -8.00 -3.82 -21.44
C ALA A 53 -7.80 -4.64 -20.15
N GLU A 54 -8.15 -5.93 -20.17
CA GLU A 54 -7.93 -6.84 -19.05
C GLU A 54 -6.43 -7.03 -18.76
N TYR A 55 -5.62 -7.21 -19.80
CA TYR A 55 -4.16 -7.30 -19.66
C TYR A 55 -3.58 -6.03 -19.04
N GLY A 56 -4.03 -4.85 -19.47
CA GLY A 56 -3.62 -3.57 -18.88
C GLY A 56 -3.98 -3.47 -17.39
N ALA A 57 -5.20 -3.88 -17.03
CA ALA A 57 -5.63 -3.91 -15.63
C ALA A 57 -4.81 -4.90 -14.79
N LEU A 58 -4.52 -6.08 -15.33
CA LEU A 58 -3.71 -7.09 -14.65
C LEU A 58 -2.26 -6.62 -14.47
N MET A 59 -1.66 -6.03 -15.50
CA MET A 59 -0.32 -5.45 -15.41
C MET A 59 -0.25 -4.32 -14.39
N GLY A 60 -1.28 -3.46 -14.33
CA GLY A 60 -1.38 -2.44 -13.28
C GLY A 60 -1.43 -3.05 -11.88
N ARG A 61 -2.18 -4.15 -11.71
CA ARG A 61 -2.23 -4.86 -10.43
C ARG A 61 -0.92 -5.55 -10.07
N VAL A 62 -0.22 -6.12 -11.03
CA VAL A 62 1.12 -6.71 -10.83
C VAL A 62 2.07 -5.63 -10.33
N HIS A 63 2.14 -4.47 -11.00
CA HIS A 63 2.99 -3.37 -10.58
C HIS A 63 2.67 -2.87 -9.16
N GLU A 64 1.38 -2.69 -8.85
CA GLU A 64 0.94 -2.28 -7.50
C GLU A 64 1.37 -3.28 -6.42
N LEU A 65 1.29 -4.59 -6.72
CA LEU A 65 1.70 -5.64 -5.80
C LEU A 65 3.23 -5.72 -5.67
N GLU A 66 3.97 -5.55 -6.76
CA GLU A 66 5.44 -5.48 -6.75
C GLU A 66 5.92 -4.28 -5.92
N GLU A 67 5.30 -3.11 -6.05
CA GLU A 67 5.60 -1.95 -5.20
C GLU A 67 5.32 -2.22 -3.72
N GLN A 68 4.21 -2.88 -3.39
CA GLN A 68 3.89 -3.26 -2.01
C GLN A 68 4.92 -4.24 -1.45
N ILE A 69 5.35 -5.24 -2.24
CA ILE A 69 6.38 -6.20 -1.84
C ILE A 69 7.70 -5.47 -1.56
N ALA A 70 8.14 -4.58 -2.47
CA ALA A 70 9.37 -3.81 -2.28
C ALA A 70 9.32 -2.94 -1.01
N GLN A 71 8.17 -2.32 -0.70
CA GLN A 71 7.98 -1.58 0.55
C GLN A 71 8.08 -2.48 1.78
N PHE A 72 7.54 -3.70 1.71
CA PHE A 72 7.65 -4.67 2.79
C PHE A 72 9.07 -5.15 3.02
N GLU A 73 9.79 -5.50 1.96
CA GLU A 73 11.19 -5.92 2.04
C GLU A 73 12.07 -4.80 2.62
N HIS A 74 11.89 -3.56 2.15
CA HIS A 74 12.63 -2.42 2.67
C HIS A 74 12.35 -2.18 4.15
N TRP A 75 11.09 -2.29 4.59
CA TRP A 75 10.76 -2.19 6.01
C TRP A 75 11.38 -3.33 6.82
N GLU A 76 11.43 -4.55 6.29
CA GLU A 76 12.00 -5.70 6.98
C GLU A 76 13.50 -5.59 7.23
N GLU A 77 14.23 -4.95 6.33
CA GLU A 77 15.63 -4.59 6.51
C GLU A 77 15.77 -3.42 7.49
N GLU A 78 14.98 -2.36 7.31
CA GLU A 78 15.08 -1.15 8.12
C GLU A 78 14.76 -1.42 9.61
N GLN A 79 13.73 -2.22 9.90
CA GLN A 79 13.31 -2.52 11.28
C GLN A 79 14.42 -3.20 12.11
N GLN A 80 15.35 -3.93 11.48
CA GLN A 80 16.45 -4.58 12.18
C GLN A 80 17.42 -3.59 12.83
N ARG A 81 17.41 -2.34 12.38
CA ARG A 81 18.28 -1.26 12.88
C ARG A 81 17.74 -0.60 14.15
N TYR A 82 16.51 -0.93 14.55
CA TYR A 82 15.86 -0.34 15.73
C TYR A 82 15.77 -1.34 16.88
N GLN A 83 15.66 -0.80 18.08
CA GLN A 83 15.48 -1.55 19.32
C GLN A 83 14.40 -0.90 20.19
N LEU A 84 13.79 -1.70 21.07
CA LEU A 84 12.77 -1.24 21.99
C LEU A 84 13.39 -0.37 23.09
N HIS A 85 12.78 0.78 23.36
CA HIS A 85 13.10 1.66 24.47
C HIS A 85 11.90 1.81 25.38
N GLU A 86 12.10 1.52 26.67
CA GLU A 86 11.08 1.68 27.71
C GLU A 86 11.34 2.96 28.50
N PHE A 87 10.32 3.81 28.59
CA PHE A 87 10.34 5.02 29.41
C PHE A 87 10.06 4.67 30.88
N PRO A 88 10.48 5.51 31.84
CA PRO A 88 10.20 5.31 33.28
C PRO A 88 8.71 5.23 33.65
N THR A 89 7.82 5.62 32.74
CA THR A 89 6.36 5.56 32.85
C THR A 89 5.78 4.20 32.45
N GLY A 90 6.61 3.27 31.94
CA GLY A 90 6.18 2.01 31.30
C GLY A 90 5.73 2.19 29.85
N ALA A 91 5.84 3.39 29.28
CA ALA A 91 5.58 3.59 27.86
C ALA A 91 6.73 3.04 27.01
N ILE A 92 6.42 2.62 25.78
CA ILE A 92 7.41 2.04 24.86
C ILE A 92 7.49 2.81 23.53
N ALA A 93 8.70 2.94 23.01
CA ALA A 93 9.02 3.46 21.69
C ALA A 93 10.18 2.67 21.06
N TYR A 94 10.45 2.87 19.78
CA TYR A 94 11.63 2.30 19.13
C TYR A 94 12.69 3.39 18.92
N ILE A 95 13.95 3.05 19.10
CA ILE A 95 15.10 3.94 18.84
C ILE A 95 16.11 3.20 17.96
N ILE A 96 16.92 3.94 17.21
CA ILE A 96 18.02 3.34 16.45
C ILE A 96 19.02 2.69 17.43
N LYS A 97 19.56 1.52 17.06
CA LYS A 97 20.60 0.83 17.83
C LYS A 97 21.84 1.72 17.94
N GLU A 98 22.53 1.67 19.08
CA GLU A 98 23.71 2.52 19.33
C GLU A 98 24.81 2.30 18.27
N GLU A 99 24.95 1.06 17.77
CA GLU A 99 25.90 0.65 16.72
C GLU A 99 25.62 1.31 15.36
N GLU A 100 24.36 1.69 15.11
CA GLU A 100 23.85 2.25 13.85
C GLU A 100 23.59 3.76 13.91
N LYS A 101 23.71 4.35 15.11
CA LYS A 101 23.25 5.71 15.44
C LYS A 101 24.16 6.83 14.93
N GLY A 102 25.46 6.56 14.77
CA GLY A 102 26.45 7.59 14.44
C GLY A 102 26.39 8.79 15.42
N ASP A 103 26.49 10.00 14.88
CA ASP A 103 26.40 11.28 15.64
C ASP A 103 24.98 11.86 15.69
N ASP A 104 23.96 11.12 15.22
CA ASP A 104 22.61 11.65 15.14
C ASP A 104 21.91 11.73 16.51
N PRO A 105 21.05 12.75 16.72
CA PRO A 105 20.26 12.87 17.94
C PRO A 105 19.31 11.68 18.12
N ILE A 106 19.00 11.34 19.37
CA ILE A 106 18.08 10.24 19.68
C ILE A 106 16.69 10.55 19.12
N GLN A 107 16.27 9.75 18.14
CA GLN A 107 14.95 9.81 17.53
C GLN A 107 14.08 8.67 18.05
N TYR A 108 12.88 9.00 18.53
CA TYR A 108 11.90 8.02 18.99
C TYR A 108 10.87 7.74 17.90
N LEU A 109 10.71 6.48 17.54
CA LEU A 109 9.66 5.99 16.67
C LEU A 109 8.45 5.49 17.47
N CYS A 110 7.26 5.76 16.95
CA CYS A 110 6.01 5.31 17.54
C CYS A 110 5.88 3.79 17.43
N SER A 111 5.67 3.11 18.56
CA SER A 111 5.44 1.67 18.61
C SER A 111 4.26 1.21 17.75
N ASN A 112 3.13 1.91 17.77
CA ASN A 112 1.96 1.56 16.95
C ASN A 112 2.25 1.67 15.45
N CYS A 113 2.93 2.72 15.01
CA CYS A 113 3.28 2.89 13.59
C CYS A 113 4.34 1.87 13.16
N TYR A 114 5.29 1.57 14.03
CA TYR A 114 6.32 0.56 13.80
C TYR A 114 5.71 -0.82 13.49
N HIS A 115 4.74 -1.28 14.29
CA HIS A 115 4.04 -2.54 14.02
C HIS A 115 3.19 -2.52 12.73
N ARG A 116 2.79 -1.32 12.29
CA ARG A 116 2.07 -1.10 11.03
C ARG A 116 3.01 -0.90 9.83
N ARG A 117 4.32 -1.10 10.02
CA ARG A 117 5.35 -0.91 8.98
C ARG A 117 5.41 0.53 8.46
N VAL A 118 5.12 1.49 9.34
CA VAL A 118 5.15 2.93 9.03
C VAL A 118 6.17 3.60 9.94
N LYS A 119 7.18 4.22 9.33
CA LYS A 119 8.16 5.03 10.04
C LYS A 119 7.53 6.36 10.47
N SER A 120 7.17 6.48 11.74
CA SER A 120 6.63 7.73 12.29
C SER A 120 7.36 8.15 13.56
N PHE A 121 7.96 9.34 13.50
CA PHE A 121 8.68 9.93 14.61
C PHE A 121 7.73 10.58 15.60
N LEU A 122 7.98 10.30 16.87
CA LEU A 122 7.31 10.91 17.99
C LEU A 122 7.80 12.34 18.20
N GLN A 123 6.88 13.29 18.22
CA GLN A 123 7.14 14.71 18.40
C GLN A 123 6.84 15.15 19.84
N PRO A 124 7.63 16.06 20.43
CA PRO A 124 7.32 16.62 21.74
C PRO A 124 5.95 17.30 21.77
N ASN A 125 5.16 16.98 22.79
CA ASN A 125 3.90 17.65 23.10
C ASN A 125 3.77 17.89 24.61
N TYR A 126 2.93 18.84 24.99
CA TYR A 126 2.64 19.22 26.36
C TYR A 126 1.14 19.14 26.63
N ASP A 127 0.76 18.37 27.64
CA ASP A 127 -0.60 18.40 28.17
C ASP A 127 -0.84 19.68 28.98
N LYS A 128 -2.10 20.01 29.31
CA LYS A 128 -2.53 21.15 30.12
C LYS A 128 -1.82 21.22 31.50
N ALA A 129 -1.34 20.09 32.01
CA ALA A 129 -0.54 19.99 33.23
C ALA A 129 0.98 20.17 33.00
N TYR A 130 1.40 20.60 31.81
CA TYR A 130 2.79 20.73 31.33
C TYR A 130 3.64 19.45 31.51
N LYS A 131 3.02 18.27 31.47
CA LYS A 131 3.75 17.00 31.45
C LYS A 131 4.43 16.85 30.09
N ARG A 132 5.69 16.40 30.09
CA ARG A 132 6.39 16.07 28.85
C ARG A 132 5.78 14.79 28.28
N GLN A 133 5.19 14.95 27.11
CA GLN A 133 4.59 13.88 26.35
C GLN A 133 5.22 13.85 24.96
N LEU A 134 5.11 12.71 24.31
CA LEU A 134 5.48 12.53 22.93
C LEU A 134 4.23 12.09 22.17
N GLN A 135 3.95 12.74 21.05
CA GLN A 135 2.80 12.46 20.20
C GLN A 135 3.25 12.02 18.82
N CYS A 136 2.57 11.01 18.28
CA CYS A 136 2.76 10.56 16.91
C CYS A 136 1.85 11.35 15.97
N ASN A 137 2.40 11.96 14.92
CA ASN A 137 1.60 12.69 13.93
C ASN A 137 0.79 11.76 13.01
N SER A 138 1.24 10.52 12.82
CA SER A 138 0.57 9.55 11.94
C SER A 138 -0.67 8.92 12.58
N CYS A 139 -0.53 8.38 13.79
CA CYS A 139 -1.63 7.67 14.47
C CYS A 139 -2.22 8.41 15.68
N GLN A 140 -1.73 9.62 15.99
CA GLN A 140 -2.18 10.43 17.12
C GLN A 140 -1.97 9.79 18.50
N ALA A 141 -1.20 8.69 18.59
CA ALA A 141 -0.84 8.09 19.86
C ALA A 141 0.01 9.04 20.70
N VAL A 142 -0.30 9.14 21.99
CA VAL A 142 0.42 9.98 22.96
C VAL A 142 1.03 9.08 24.02
N ILE A 143 2.34 9.23 24.25
CA ILE A 143 3.05 8.56 25.33
C ILE A 143 3.62 9.58 26.31
N VAL A 144 3.61 9.25 27.59
CA VAL A 144 4.22 10.10 28.63
C VAL A 144 5.66 9.66 28.78
N SER A 145 6.63 10.54 28.53
CA SER A 145 8.06 10.19 28.62
C SER A 145 8.63 10.39 30.03
N GLU A 146 8.12 11.37 30.77
CA GLU A 146 8.60 11.70 32.11
C GLU A 146 7.44 11.85 33.10
N THR A 147 7.59 11.30 34.31
CA THR A 147 6.72 11.63 35.43
C THR A 147 7.27 12.87 36.15
N ARG A 148 6.52 13.97 36.19
CA ARG A 148 6.86 15.08 37.11
C ARG A 148 6.80 14.54 38.55
N PRO A 149 7.83 14.76 39.39
CA PRO A 149 7.68 14.51 40.82
C PRO A 149 6.52 15.36 41.35
N ARG A 150 5.59 14.76 42.11
CA ARG A 150 4.51 15.52 42.75
C ARG A 150 5.16 16.63 43.58
N PRO A 151 4.78 17.92 43.42
CA PRO A 151 5.30 18.95 44.31
C PRO A 151 4.93 18.57 45.74
N LYS A 152 5.92 18.46 46.63
CA LYS A 152 5.67 18.23 48.06
C LYS A 152 4.72 19.31 48.53
N ARG A 153 3.52 18.93 49.00
CA ARG A 153 2.59 19.89 49.62
C ARG A 153 3.39 20.65 50.68
N ARG A 154 3.52 21.97 50.54
CA ARG A 154 4.02 22.81 51.63
C ARG A 154 3.02 22.60 52.77
N THR A 155 3.38 21.78 53.76
CA THR A 155 2.69 21.72 55.04
C THR A 155 2.89 23.08 55.67
N GLY A 156 1.96 24.00 55.41
CA GLY A 156 1.93 25.28 56.09
C GLY A 156 1.76 25.01 57.56
N VAL A 157 2.81 25.27 58.34
CA VAL A 157 2.71 25.41 59.78
C VAL A 157 1.78 26.60 60.00
N VAL A 158 0.57 26.33 60.48
CA VAL A 158 -0.36 27.37 60.94
C VAL A 158 0.26 27.95 62.22
N PRO A 159 0.66 29.24 62.27
CA PRO A 159 1.15 29.80 63.52
C PRO A 159 -0.03 29.92 64.49
N SER A 160 0.06 29.24 65.63
CA SER A 160 -0.91 29.38 66.72
C SER A 160 -0.85 30.81 67.25
N ARG A 161 -1.93 31.56 67.12
CA ARG A 161 -2.10 32.83 67.82
C ARG A 161 -2.21 32.55 69.32
N PHE A 162 -1.28 33.10 70.09
CA PHE A 162 -1.40 33.34 71.52
C PHE A 162 -1.91 34.76 71.74
#